data_AF-U5NCP5-F1
#
_entry.id   AF-U5NCP5-F1
#
_cell.length_a   1.000
_cell.length_b   1.000
_cell.length_c   1.000
_cell.angle_alpha   90.00
_cell.angle_beta   90.00
_cell.angle_gamma   90.00
#
_symmetry.space_group_name_H-M   'P 1'
#
loop_
_entity.id
_entity.type
_entity.pdbx_description
1 polymer ?
#
loop_
_entity_poly.entity_id
_entity_poly.type
_entity_poly.pdbx_seq_one_letter_code
_entity_poly.pdbx_strand_id
1 'polypeptide(L)'
;MRFFPPTLQACPLSHGWPAILLCCGTCLLLWGCGATPQASRTGLTASGTIAQDSEARKRARIRLELAVAYFQQGKTDIALDELRQVLAVDPAFPEAHNLRGLIAMRLREFPTAEESFLKALSLRPGDANVLHNLGWLECQRAAYPQSFRYFGRALATPGYQERGKTWMTQGLCQISAGQHKEAESSLLHAYEFDATNPIVGYNLAHVLYLRKEYARAQFYIRRLNNSDWASAESLWLGIKIDKLLADDDAVAQLAQQLEKRFSQSAQADAYRRGAFDE
;
A
#
# COMPACT_ATOMS: atom_id res chain seq x y z
N MET A 1 10.42 9.49 -12.05
CA MET A 1 10.62 8.07 -11.69
C MET A 1 9.42 7.58 -10.88
N ARG A 2 8.92 6.38 -11.17
CA ARG A 2 7.80 5.76 -10.46
C ARG A 2 8.28 5.31 -9.07
N PHE A 3 7.93 6.04 -8.03
CA PHE A 3 8.19 5.62 -6.65
C PHE A 3 7.26 4.44 -6.31
N PHE A 4 7.84 3.25 -6.15
CA PHE A 4 7.21 2.12 -5.48
C PHE A 4 7.42 2.28 -3.96
N PRO A 5 6.41 2.06 -3.11
CA PRO A 5 6.61 2.07 -1.66
C PRO A 5 7.34 0.80 -1.19
N PRO A 6 8.10 0.87 -0.08
CA PRO A 6 8.85 -0.25 0.47
C PRO A 6 7.93 -1.27 1.17
N THR A 7 8.40 -2.51 1.16
CA THR A 7 7.81 -3.73 1.73
C THR A 7 7.61 -3.64 3.25
N LEU A 8 6.41 -3.98 3.72
CA LEU A 8 6.11 -4.20 5.14
C LEU A 8 6.66 -5.55 5.60
N GLN A 9 7.44 -5.51 6.68
CA GLN A 9 8.08 -6.64 7.35
C GLN A 9 7.07 -7.32 8.30
N ALA A 10 6.91 -8.65 8.20
CA ALA A 10 6.00 -9.43 9.03
C ALA A 10 6.66 -9.84 10.37
N CYS A 11 5.94 -9.68 11.49
CA CYS A 11 6.28 -10.25 12.80
C CYS A 11 5.60 -11.63 12.98
N PRO A 12 6.27 -12.65 13.53
CA PRO A 12 5.66 -13.96 13.79
C PRO A 12 4.95 -14.01 15.15
N LEU A 13 3.77 -14.63 15.20
CA LEU A 13 3.07 -15.00 16.43
C LEU A 13 3.55 -16.39 16.90
N SER A 14 4.10 -16.47 18.11
CA SER A 14 4.37 -17.72 18.82
C SER A 14 3.28 -17.98 19.87
N HIS A 15 2.49 -19.05 19.70
CA HIS A 15 1.65 -19.61 20.77
C HIS A 15 2.38 -20.82 21.39
N GLY A 16 2.63 -20.75 22.70
CA GLY A 16 3.04 -21.88 23.52
C GLY A 16 1.85 -22.41 24.33
N TRP A 17 1.59 -23.71 24.22
CA TRP A 17 0.79 -24.52 25.16
C TRP A 17 1.72 -25.51 25.86
N PRO A 18 1.44 -25.88 27.13
CA PRO A 18 1.33 -27.31 27.46
C PRO A 18 0.18 -27.60 28.47
N ALA A 19 -0.63 -28.66 28.27
CA ALA A 19 -0.52 -30.05 28.77
C ALA A 19 -1.01 -30.27 30.24
N ILE A 20 -2.18 -30.90 30.44
CA ILE A 20 -2.46 -32.32 30.88
C ILE A 20 -2.26 -32.61 32.38
N LEU A 21 -3.30 -33.15 33.05
CA LEU A 21 -3.34 -34.27 34.06
C LEU A 21 -4.71 -34.24 34.80
N LEU A 22 -5.62 -35.20 34.61
CA LEU A 22 -5.83 -36.52 35.28
C LEU A 22 -6.65 -36.52 36.59
N CYS A 23 -7.76 -37.28 36.59
CA CYS A 23 -8.26 -38.25 37.61
C CYS A 23 -9.81 -38.23 37.68
N CYS A 24 -10.50 -39.29 37.20
CA CYS A 24 -10.90 -40.53 37.89
C CYS A 24 -12.02 -40.35 38.93
N GLY A 25 -13.19 -40.96 38.65
CA GLY A 25 -14.30 -41.09 39.60
C GLY A 25 -15.45 -41.93 39.01
N THR A 26 -15.50 -43.20 39.41
CA THR A 26 -16.41 -44.29 39.00
C THR A 26 -17.86 -44.15 39.48
N CYS A 27 -18.84 -44.75 38.77
CA CYS A 27 -19.89 -45.62 39.33
C CYS A 27 -20.80 -46.28 38.25
N LEU A 28 -20.84 -47.63 38.27
CA LEU A 28 -22.00 -48.58 38.32
C LEU A 28 -23.35 -48.11 37.69
N LEU A 29 -24.19 -48.89 37.00
CA LEU A 29 -24.37 -50.32 36.66
C LEU A 29 -25.54 -50.37 35.63
N LEU A 30 -25.58 -51.42 34.79
CA LEU A 30 -26.73 -52.30 34.46
C LEU A 30 -26.80 -52.73 32.98
N TRP A 31 -27.01 -54.03 32.83
CA TRP A 31 -27.22 -54.80 31.61
C TRP A 31 -28.53 -54.47 30.91
N GLY A 32 -28.50 -54.51 29.57
CA GLY A 32 -29.67 -54.63 28.72
C GLY A 32 -29.29 -55.15 27.34
N CYS A 33 -29.44 -56.46 27.11
CA CYS A 33 -29.39 -57.05 25.78
C CYS A 33 -30.70 -56.70 25.03
N GLY A 34 -30.58 -56.07 23.88
CA GLY A 34 -31.71 -55.77 23.00
C GLY A 34 -31.23 -55.56 21.56
N ALA A 35 -31.62 -56.51 20.71
CA ALA A 35 -31.63 -56.53 19.24
C ALA A 35 -31.06 -55.33 18.48
N THR A 36 -30.12 -55.63 17.58
CA THR A 36 -29.66 -54.78 16.48
C THR A 36 -30.78 -54.42 15.51
N PRO A 37 -30.98 -53.12 15.20
CA PRO A 37 -31.31 -52.68 13.87
C PRO A 37 -30.04 -52.09 13.24
N GLN A 38 -29.65 -52.64 12.10
CA GLN A 38 -28.61 -52.08 11.24
C GLN A 38 -29.10 -50.73 10.70
N ALA A 39 -28.88 -49.68 11.48
CA ALA A 39 -29.06 -48.30 11.03
C ALA A 39 -27.95 -48.02 10.02
N SER A 40 -28.34 -48.02 8.75
CA SER A 40 -27.58 -47.48 7.62
C SER A 40 -26.93 -46.16 8.02
N ARG A 41 -25.59 -46.15 8.06
CA ARG A 41 -24.77 -44.95 8.18
C ARG A 41 -24.92 -44.11 6.91
N THR A 42 -26.00 -43.34 6.83
CA THR A 42 -26.12 -42.18 5.94
C THR A 42 -26.08 -40.94 6.81
N GLY A 43 -24.88 -40.56 7.25
CA GLY A 43 -24.67 -39.45 8.17
C GLY A 43 -23.21 -39.04 8.25
N LEU A 44 -22.52 -38.98 7.11
CA LEU A 44 -21.11 -38.57 6.99
C LEU A 44 -20.90 -37.81 5.68
N THR A 45 -21.46 -36.61 5.55
CA THR A 45 -21.09 -35.72 4.43
C THR A 45 -21.06 -34.24 4.81
N ALA A 46 -21.92 -33.76 5.73
CA ALA A 46 -21.95 -32.32 6.03
C ALA A 46 -20.70 -31.80 6.77
N SER A 47 -20.26 -32.49 7.82
CA SER A 47 -19.10 -32.04 8.63
C SER A 47 -17.77 -32.15 7.89
N GLY A 48 -17.59 -33.22 7.08
CA GLY A 48 -16.40 -33.41 6.26
C GLY A 48 -16.28 -32.40 5.12
N THR A 49 -17.39 -32.08 4.44
CA THR A 49 -17.39 -31.11 3.33
C THR A 49 -17.15 -29.69 3.83
N ILE A 50 -17.81 -29.26 4.91
CA ILE A 50 -17.59 -27.93 5.51
C ILE A 50 -16.16 -27.78 6.03
N ALA A 51 -15.59 -28.82 6.65
CA ALA A 51 -14.20 -28.80 7.10
C ALA A 51 -13.21 -28.80 5.91
N GLN A 52 -13.47 -29.57 4.86
CA GLN A 52 -12.63 -29.59 3.65
C GLN A 52 -12.70 -28.29 2.86
N ASP A 53 -13.87 -27.68 2.74
CA ASP A 53 -14.07 -26.37 2.13
C ASP A 53 -13.35 -25.27 2.93
N SER A 54 -13.36 -25.38 4.26
CA SER A 54 -12.61 -24.49 5.16
C SER A 54 -11.09 -24.65 5.00
N GLU A 55 -10.58 -25.89 4.95
CA GLU A 55 -9.16 -26.15 4.72
C GLU A 55 -8.70 -25.75 3.32
N ALA A 56 -9.51 -25.97 2.29
CA ALA A 56 -9.25 -25.49 0.94
C ALA A 56 -9.16 -23.95 0.91
N ARG A 57 -10.08 -23.27 1.59
CA ARG A 57 -10.07 -21.80 1.69
C ARG A 57 -8.87 -21.27 2.49
N LYS A 58 -8.45 -21.97 3.55
CA LYS A 58 -7.20 -21.64 4.27
C LYS A 58 -5.98 -21.76 3.36
N ARG A 59 -5.87 -22.84 2.58
CA ARG A 59 -4.79 -22.99 1.59
C ARG A 59 -4.85 -21.90 0.52
N ALA A 60 -6.03 -21.55 0.04
CA ALA A 60 -6.22 -20.45 -0.91
C ALA A 60 -5.74 -19.10 -0.33
N ARG A 61 -5.99 -18.82 0.95
CA ARG A 61 -5.46 -17.63 1.62
C ARG A 61 -3.93 -17.62 1.69
N ILE A 62 -3.29 -18.75 2.00
CA ILE A 62 -1.82 -18.86 2.01
C ILE A 62 -1.26 -18.66 0.59
N ARG A 63 -1.91 -19.23 -0.43
CA ARG A 63 -1.54 -18.99 -1.84
C ARG A 63 -1.69 -17.54 -2.24
N LEU A 64 -2.71 -16.85 -1.74
CA LEU A 64 -2.88 -15.42 -1.97
C LEU A 64 -1.71 -14.62 -1.36
N GLU A 65 -1.28 -14.94 -0.14
CA GLU A 65 -0.08 -14.32 0.48
C GLU A 65 1.17 -14.56 -0.37
N LEU A 66 1.33 -15.75 -0.93
CA LEU A 66 2.41 -16.08 -1.86
C LEU A 66 2.32 -15.26 -3.15
N ALA A 67 1.12 -15.12 -3.72
CA ALA A 67 0.88 -14.29 -4.89
C ALA A 67 1.24 -12.81 -4.63
N VAL A 68 0.88 -12.28 -3.45
CA VAL A 68 1.28 -10.94 -3.01
C VAL A 68 2.80 -10.82 -2.95
N ALA A 69 3.48 -11.78 -2.34
CA ALA A 69 4.95 -11.78 -2.23
C ALA A 69 5.64 -11.82 -3.60
N TYR A 70 5.18 -12.68 -4.52
CA TYR A 70 5.70 -12.73 -5.88
C TYR A 70 5.44 -11.43 -6.65
N PHE A 71 4.26 -10.84 -6.50
CA PHE A 71 3.95 -9.55 -7.10
C PHE A 71 4.86 -8.44 -6.55
N GLN A 72 5.14 -8.41 -5.26
CA GLN A 72 6.07 -7.45 -4.66
C GLN A 72 7.50 -7.61 -5.20
N GLN A 73 7.92 -8.85 -5.50
CA GLN A 73 9.22 -9.15 -6.14
C GLN A 73 9.25 -8.86 -7.65
N GLY A 74 8.16 -8.40 -8.25
CA GLY A 74 8.06 -8.15 -9.69
C GLY A 74 7.83 -9.41 -10.54
N LYS A 75 7.68 -10.58 -9.93
CA LYS A 75 7.39 -11.86 -10.61
C LYS A 75 5.89 -11.96 -10.93
N THR A 76 5.44 -11.09 -11.82
CA THR A 76 4.02 -10.87 -12.12
C THR A 76 3.32 -12.13 -12.66
N ASP A 77 3.98 -12.88 -13.54
CA ASP A 77 3.39 -14.09 -14.14
C ASP A 77 3.12 -15.18 -13.08
N ILE A 78 4.09 -15.39 -12.19
CA ILE A 78 3.95 -16.35 -11.08
C ILE A 78 2.85 -15.91 -10.11
N ALA A 79 2.75 -14.60 -9.83
CA ALA A 79 1.68 -14.07 -8.99
C ALA A 79 0.30 -14.33 -9.62
N LEU A 80 0.16 -14.18 -10.94
CA LEU A 80 -1.08 -14.50 -11.65
C LEU A 80 -1.39 -16.01 -11.65
N ASP A 81 -0.38 -16.87 -11.78
CA ASP A 81 -0.55 -18.33 -11.67
C ASP A 81 -1.11 -18.73 -10.30
N GLU A 82 -0.52 -18.23 -9.22
CA GLU A 82 -1.01 -18.47 -7.86
C GLU A 82 -2.42 -17.90 -7.67
N LEU A 83 -2.69 -16.72 -8.22
CA LEU A 83 -4.01 -16.10 -8.13
C LEU A 83 -5.10 -16.90 -8.85
N ARG A 84 -4.78 -17.53 -9.98
CA ARG A 84 -5.68 -18.45 -10.67
C ARG A 84 -6.03 -19.64 -9.78
N GLN A 85 -5.07 -20.18 -9.02
CA GLN A 85 -5.33 -21.25 -8.06
C GLN A 85 -6.26 -20.79 -6.91
N VAL A 86 -6.09 -19.56 -6.42
CA VAL A 86 -6.98 -18.98 -5.40
C VAL A 86 -8.41 -18.88 -5.91
N LEU A 87 -8.60 -18.30 -7.10
CA LEU A 87 -9.91 -18.08 -7.71
C LEU A 87 -10.59 -19.37 -8.20
N ALA A 88 -9.83 -20.43 -8.48
CA ALA A 88 -10.38 -21.76 -8.75
C ALA A 88 -11.00 -22.40 -7.51
N VAL A 89 -10.48 -22.10 -6.31
CA VAL A 89 -11.04 -22.57 -5.03
C VAL A 89 -12.23 -21.72 -4.61
N ASP A 90 -12.10 -20.39 -4.69
CA ASP A 90 -13.15 -19.44 -4.31
C ASP A 90 -13.20 -18.28 -5.31
N PRO A 91 -14.11 -18.32 -6.30
CA PRO A 91 -14.31 -17.22 -7.25
C PRO A 91 -14.77 -15.90 -6.61
N ALA A 92 -15.21 -15.95 -5.35
CA ALA A 92 -15.73 -14.81 -4.59
C ALA A 92 -14.72 -14.30 -3.54
N PHE A 93 -13.43 -14.63 -3.67
CA PHE A 93 -12.38 -14.16 -2.76
C PHE A 93 -12.05 -12.66 -3.02
N PRO A 94 -12.46 -11.71 -2.15
CA PRO A 94 -12.34 -10.28 -2.45
C PRO A 94 -10.90 -9.80 -2.64
N GLU A 95 -9.99 -10.28 -1.78
CA GLU A 95 -8.58 -9.92 -1.81
C GLU A 95 -7.87 -10.44 -3.07
N ALA A 96 -8.33 -11.55 -3.63
CA ALA A 96 -7.79 -12.07 -4.89
C ALA A 96 -8.14 -11.14 -6.06
N HIS A 97 -9.39 -10.65 -6.12
CA HIS A 97 -9.80 -9.65 -7.10
C HIS A 97 -9.08 -8.32 -6.90
N ASN A 98 -8.83 -7.90 -5.66
CA ASN A 98 -8.03 -6.71 -5.37
C ASN A 98 -6.58 -6.87 -5.88
N LEU A 99 -5.93 -8.02 -5.63
CA LEU A 99 -4.58 -8.27 -6.14
C LEU A 99 -4.54 -8.36 -7.67
N ARG A 100 -5.54 -8.99 -8.29
CA ARG A 100 -5.68 -9.01 -9.77
C ARG A 100 -5.74 -7.59 -10.32
N GLY A 101 -6.50 -6.71 -9.67
CA GLY A 101 -6.60 -5.31 -10.03
C GLY A 101 -5.27 -4.57 -9.95
N LEU A 102 -4.50 -4.78 -8.87
CA LEU A 102 -3.17 -4.20 -8.70
C LEU A 102 -2.17 -4.71 -9.75
N ILE A 103 -2.23 -6.00 -10.08
CA ILE A 103 -1.41 -6.60 -11.14
C ILE A 103 -1.75 -5.97 -12.50
N ALA A 104 -3.03 -5.93 -12.87
CA ALA A 104 -3.50 -5.33 -14.12
C ALA A 104 -3.11 -3.84 -14.21
N MET A 105 -3.21 -3.08 -13.11
CA MET A 105 -2.73 -1.70 -13.04
C MET A 105 -1.23 -1.57 -13.36
N ARG A 106 -0.39 -2.47 -12.81
CA ARG A 106 1.05 -2.46 -13.08
C ARG A 106 1.33 -2.72 -14.56
N LEU A 107 0.57 -3.61 -15.17
CA LEU A 107 0.64 -3.94 -16.60
C LEU A 107 -0.01 -2.87 -17.50
N ARG A 108 -0.59 -1.81 -16.91
CA ARG A 108 -1.39 -0.77 -17.59
C ARG A 108 -2.65 -1.32 -18.30
N GLU A 109 -3.13 -2.48 -17.89
CA GLU A 109 -4.41 -3.07 -18.32
C GLU A 109 -5.55 -2.46 -17.51
N PHE A 110 -5.75 -1.16 -17.67
CA PHE A 110 -6.66 -0.41 -16.80
C PHE A 110 -8.10 -0.93 -16.80
N PRO A 111 -8.72 -1.32 -17.92
CA PRO A 111 -10.08 -1.88 -17.90
C PRO A 111 -10.20 -3.13 -17.02
N THR A 112 -9.23 -4.05 -17.13
CA THR A 112 -9.18 -5.26 -16.30
C THR A 112 -8.92 -4.93 -14.83
N ALA A 113 -8.13 -3.89 -14.56
CA ALA A 113 -7.91 -3.42 -13.20
C ALA A 113 -9.19 -2.91 -12.55
N GLU A 114 -9.93 -2.06 -13.26
CA GLU A 114 -11.21 -1.51 -12.82
C GLU A 114 -12.23 -2.62 -12.57
N GLU A 115 -12.42 -3.53 -13.52
CA GLU A 115 -13.31 -4.68 -13.38
C GLU A 115 -12.99 -5.49 -12.11
N SER A 116 -11.71 -5.78 -11.89
CA SER A 116 -11.26 -6.56 -10.74
C SER A 116 -11.48 -5.82 -9.42
N PHE A 117 -11.19 -4.51 -9.35
CA PHE A 117 -11.47 -3.73 -8.15
C PHE A 117 -12.96 -3.57 -7.87
N LEU A 118 -13.77 -3.34 -8.90
CA LEU A 118 -15.23 -3.26 -8.75
C LEU A 118 -15.79 -4.60 -8.28
N LYS A 119 -15.26 -5.72 -8.77
CA LYS A 119 -15.61 -7.06 -8.27
C LYS A 119 -15.23 -7.21 -6.79
N ALA A 120 -14.01 -6.85 -6.39
CA ALA A 120 -13.59 -6.87 -5.00
C ALA A 120 -14.51 -6.03 -4.10
N LEU A 121 -14.86 -4.82 -4.54
CA LEU A 121 -15.74 -3.89 -3.81
C LEU A 121 -17.18 -4.41 -3.73
N SER A 122 -17.66 -5.11 -4.76
CA SER A 122 -19.00 -5.75 -4.72
C SER A 122 -19.08 -6.88 -3.70
N LEU A 123 -17.97 -7.60 -3.50
CA LEU A 123 -17.87 -8.71 -2.54
C LEU A 123 -17.65 -8.21 -1.11
N ARG A 124 -16.95 -7.08 -0.95
CA ARG A 124 -16.75 -6.39 0.33
C ARG A 124 -17.03 -4.89 0.18
N PRO A 125 -18.30 -4.47 0.31
CA PRO A 125 -18.65 -3.06 0.27
C PRO A 125 -17.91 -2.28 1.37
N GLY A 126 -17.29 -1.16 1.01
CA GLY A 126 -16.59 -0.30 1.96
C GLY A 126 -15.14 -0.69 2.28
N ASP A 127 -14.55 -1.67 1.56
CA ASP A 127 -13.12 -1.96 1.68
C ASP A 127 -12.29 -0.73 1.28
N ALA A 128 -11.70 -0.07 2.28
CA ALA A 128 -10.95 1.17 2.10
C ALA A 128 -9.69 0.99 1.25
N ASN A 129 -9.07 -0.20 1.27
CA ASN A 129 -7.89 -0.48 0.44
C ASN A 129 -8.29 -0.59 -1.03
N VAL A 130 -9.42 -1.24 -1.33
CA VAL A 130 -9.95 -1.32 -2.69
C VAL A 130 -10.38 0.07 -3.18
N LEU A 131 -11.02 0.88 -2.33
CA LEU A 131 -11.38 2.27 -2.65
C LEU A 131 -10.13 3.13 -2.92
N HIS A 132 -9.09 3.01 -2.11
CA HIS A 132 -7.80 3.64 -2.35
C HIS A 132 -7.23 3.24 -3.72
N ASN A 133 -7.24 1.94 -4.04
CA ASN A 133 -6.71 1.43 -5.30
C ASN A 133 -7.51 1.94 -6.52
N LEU A 134 -8.84 2.01 -6.43
CA LEU A 134 -9.68 2.65 -7.45
C LEU A 134 -9.36 4.14 -7.60
N GLY A 135 -9.17 4.86 -6.50
CA GLY A 135 -8.73 6.26 -6.54
C GLY A 135 -7.41 6.41 -7.28
N TRP A 136 -6.45 5.53 -7.01
CA TRP A 136 -5.16 5.54 -7.69
C TRP A 136 -5.26 5.16 -9.18
N LEU A 137 -6.09 4.19 -9.54
CA LEU A 137 -6.38 3.82 -10.93
C LEU A 137 -6.91 5.02 -11.73
N GLU A 138 -7.93 5.69 -11.20
CA GLU A 138 -8.54 6.85 -11.84
C GLU A 138 -7.55 8.02 -11.95
N CYS A 139 -6.66 8.17 -10.97
CA CYS A 139 -5.57 9.14 -11.06
C CYS A 139 -4.64 8.87 -12.24
N GLN A 140 -4.24 7.61 -12.45
CA GLN A 140 -3.36 7.23 -13.57
C GLN A 140 -4.00 7.44 -14.94
N ARG A 141 -5.34 7.46 -15.01
CA ARG A 141 -6.12 7.79 -16.21
C ARG A 141 -6.39 9.29 -16.35
N ALA A 142 -5.86 10.13 -15.46
CA ALA A 142 -6.19 11.56 -15.35
C ALA A 142 -7.68 11.86 -15.10
N ALA A 143 -8.46 10.88 -14.62
CA ALA A 143 -9.84 11.04 -14.21
C ALA A 143 -9.92 11.59 -12.78
N TYR A 144 -9.32 12.76 -12.56
CA TYR A 144 -9.08 13.33 -11.24
C TYR A 144 -10.35 13.50 -10.37
N PRO A 145 -11.49 14.00 -10.87
CA PRO A 145 -12.69 14.11 -10.05
C PRO A 145 -13.16 12.76 -9.49
N GLN A 146 -13.12 11.71 -10.30
CA GLN A 146 -13.51 10.37 -9.87
C GLN A 146 -12.49 9.78 -8.89
N SER A 147 -11.20 10.00 -9.14
CA SER A 147 -10.10 9.64 -8.23
C SER A 147 -10.34 10.17 -6.81
N PHE A 148 -10.62 11.47 -6.68
CA PHE A 148 -10.82 12.11 -5.38
C PHE A 148 -12.09 11.65 -4.66
N ARG A 149 -13.15 11.26 -5.41
CA ARG A 149 -14.33 10.64 -4.81
C ARG A 149 -14.00 9.29 -4.17
N TYR A 150 -13.18 8.47 -4.83
CA TYR A 150 -12.76 7.18 -4.28
C TYR A 150 -11.84 7.34 -3.06
N PHE A 151 -10.86 8.25 -3.12
CA PHE A 151 -10.01 8.55 -1.97
C PHE A 151 -10.81 9.10 -0.79
N GLY A 152 -11.75 10.03 -1.01
CA GLY A 152 -12.64 10.55 0.02
C GLY A 152 -13.46 9.45 0.69
N ARG A 153 -13.98 8.49 -0.09
CA ARG A 153 -14.69 7.32 0.46
C ARG A 153 -13.77 6.42 1.28
N ALA A 154 -12.53 6.16 0.84
CA ALA A 154 -11.56 5.38 1.60
C ALA A 154 -11.22 6.04 2.95
N LEU A 155 -11.00 7.36 2.94
CA LEU A 155 -10.67 8.14 4.14
C LEU A 155 -11.85 8.25 5.13
N ALA A 156 -13.08 8.19 4.61
CA ALA A 156 -14.29 8.16 5.43
C ALA A 156 -14.55 6.80 6.10
N THR A 157 -13.89 5.71 5.68
CA THR A 157 -14.08 4.38 6.28
C THR A 157 -13.58 4.35 7.74
N PRO A 158 -14.44 4.02 8.73
CA PRO A 158 -14.04 3.90 10.13
C PRO A 158 -12.94 2.85 10.33
N GLY A 159 -11.94 3.17 11.15
CA GLY A 159 -10.85 2.23 11.46
C GLY A 159 -9.88 1.94 10.32
N TYR A 160 -9.96 2.65 9.19
CA TYR A 160 -8.98 2.51 8.10
C TYR A 160 -7.57 2.92 8.57
N GLN A 161 -6.62 1.97 8.51
CA GLN A 161 -5.28 2.13 9.04
C GLN A 161 -4.32 2.84 8.07
N GLU A 162 -4.47 2.66 6.75
CA GLU A 162 -3.57 3.24 5.74
C GLU A 162 -3.98 4.67 5.31
N ARG A 163 -4.58 5.46 6.22
CA ARG A 163 -5.02 6.85 5.94
C ARG A 163 -3.88 7.73 5.46
N GLY A 164 -2.71 7.68 6.12
CA GLY A 164 -1.53 8.44 5.72
C GLY A 164 -1.10 8.16 4.29
N LYS A 165 -1.12 6.88 3.87
CA LYS A 165 -0.83 6.48 2.48
C LYS A 165 -1.86 7.03 1.49
N THR A 166 -3.15 7.01 1.83
CA THR A 166 -4.19 7.59 0.97
C THR A 166 -4.05 9.09 0.85
N TRP A 167 -3.81 9.81 1.95
CA TRP A 167 -3.56 11.24 1.93
C TRP A 167 -2.34 11.61 1.06
N MET A 168 -1.25 10.87 1.23
CA MET A 168 -0.05 11.04 0.40
C MET A 168 -0.40 10.85 -1.08
N THR A 169 -1.03 9.71 -1.42
CA THR A 169 -1.35 9.37 -2.81
C THR A 169 -2.33 10.37 -3.45
N GLN A 170 -3.32 10.83 -2.68
CA GLN A 170 -4.23 11.90 -3.12
C GLN A 170 -3.48 13.21 -3.39
N GLY A 171 -2.56 13.61 -2.49
CA GLY A 171 -1.72 14.79 -2.68
C GLY A 171 -0.87 14.72 -3.94
N LEU A 172 -0.23 13.58 -4.21
CA LEU A 172 0.53 13.35 -5.46
C LEU A 172 -0.39 13.43 -6.71
N CYS A 173 -1.61 12.93 -6.60
CA CYS A 173 -2.59 13.03 -7.67
C CYS A 173 -3.04 14.48 -7.92
N GLN A 174 -3.24 15.25 -6.84
CA GLN A 174 -3.59 16.67 -6.91
C GLN A 174 -2.46 17.51 -7.52
N ILE A 175 -1.19 17.18 -7.25
CA ILE A 175 -0.05 17.77 -7.96
C ILE A 175 -0.17 17.52 -9.47
N SER A 176 -0.45 16.27 -9.87
CA SER A 176 -0.63 15.90 -11.29
C SER A 176 -1.82 16.60 -11.94
N ALA A 177 -2.85 16.93 -11.16
CA ALA A 177 -4.02 17.69 -11.57
C ALA A 177 -3.82 19.23 -11.55
N GLY A 178 -2.66 19.74 -11.12
CA GLY A 178 -2.40 21.17 -10.94
C GLY A 178 -3.10 21.80 -9.73
N GLN A 179 -3.70 20.99 -8.86
CA GLN A 179 -4.45 21.42 -7.66
C GLN A 179 -3.50 21.61 -6.47
N HIS A 180 -2.59 22.57 -6.58
CA HIS A 180 -1.49 22.74 -5.62
C HIS A 180 -1.96 23.08 -4.20
N LYS A 181 -3.11 23.71 -4.04
CA LYS A 181 -3.65 24.07 -2.71
C LYS A 181 -4.24 22.89 -1.98
N GLU A 182 -4.98 22.07 -2.70
CA GLU A 182 -5.56 20.84 -2.21
C GLU A 182 -4.44 19.82 -1.94
N ALA A 183 -3.43 19.75 -2.82
CA ALA A 183 -2.26 18.91 -2.64
C ALA A 183 -1.51 19.23 -1.34
N GLU A 184 -1.30 20.51 -1.03
CA GLU A 184 -0.70 20.94 0.23
C GLU A 184 -1.47 20.41 1.43
N SER A 185 -2.79 20.58 1.46
CA SER A 185 -3.63 20.11 2.56
C SER A 185 -3.57 18.58 2.71
N SER A 186 -3.68 17.83 1.61
CA SER A 186 -3.58 16.36 1.66
C SER A 186 -2.18 15.90 2.13
N LEU A 187 -1.11 16.56 1.68
CA LEU A 187 0.26 16.21 2.07
C LEU A 187 0.57 16.59 3.52
N LEU A 188 -0.02 17.67 4.05
CA LEU A 188 0.06 18.00 5.47
C LEU A 188 -0.61 16.92 6.33
N HIS A 189 -1.80 16.46 5.95
CA HIS A 189 -2.42 15.32 6.63
C HIS A 189 -1.55 14.06 6.55
N ALA A 190 -0.93 13.77 5.40
CA ALA A 190 0.00 12.65 5.29
C ALA A 190 1.22 12.80 6.22
N TYR A 191 1.73 14.02 6.36
CA TYR A 191 2.87 14.35 7.22
C TYR A 191 2.54 14.21 8.71
N GLU A 192 1.29 14.46 9.11
CA GLU A 192 0.81 14.20 10.49
C GLU A 192 0.87 12.72 10.86
N PHE A 193 0.68 11.81 9.90
CA PHE A 193 0.81 10.36 10.13
C PHE A 193 2.27 9.90 10.20
N ASP A 194 3.12 10.41 9.32
CA ASP A 194 4.54 10.07 9.28
C ASP A 194 5.38 11.23 8.76
N ALA A 195 5.93 12.01 9.70
CA ALA A 195 6.80 13.15 9.43
C ALA A 195 8.23 12.74 8.98
N THR A 196 8.53 11.44 8.94
CA THR A 196 9.82 10.91 8.47
C THR A 196 9.76 10.40 7.04
N ASN A 197 8.56 10.32 6.44
CA ASN A 197 8.37 9.85 5.09
C ASN A 197 9.01 10.82 4.06
N PRO A 198 10.06 10.40 3.33
CA PRO A 198 10.77 11.30 2.41
C PRO A 198 9.92 11.70 1.20
N ILE A 199 8.99 10.84 0.78
CA ILE A 199 8.08 11.13 -0.34
C ILE A 199 7.14 12.27 0.06
N VAL A 200 6.59 12.22 1.28
CA VAL A 200 5.71 13.30 1.78
C VAL A 200 6.50 14.60 1.94
N GLY A 201 7.66 14.56 2.61
CA GLY A 201 8.49 15.74 2.85
C GLY A 201 8.93 16.44 1.55
N TYR A 202 9.40 15.66 0.57
CA TYR A 202 9.78 16.19 -0.74
C TYR A 202 8.59 16.81 -1.48
N ASN A 203 7.46 16.10 -1.57
CA ASN A 203 6.32 16.59 -2.34
C ASN A 203 5.64 17.80 -1.69
N LEU A 204 5.63 17.87 -0.35
CA LEU A 204 5.12 19.03 0.38
C LEU A 204 6.01 20.26 0.13
N ALA A 205 7.33 20.10 0.22
CA ALA A 205 8.28 21.17 -0.14
C ALA A 205 8.12 21.59 -1.61
N HIS A 206 7.97 20.64 -2.52
CA HIS A 206 7.79 20.89 -3.95
C HIS A 206 6.50 21.68 -4.23
N VAL A 207 5.37 21.33 -3.60
CA VAL A 207 4.12 22.07 -3.77
C VAL A 207 4.21 23.49 -3.23
N LEU A 208 4.90 23.68 -2.10
CA LEU A 208 5.14 25.01 -1.53
C LEU A 208 6.06 25.84 -2.43
N TYR A 209 7.07 25.22 -3.04
CA TYR A 209 7.92 25.84 -4.05
C TYR A 209 7.11 26.29 -5.27
N LEU A 210 6.25 25.43 -5.83
CA LEU A 210 5.37 25.78 -6.95
C LEU A 210 4.41 26.94 -6.61
N ARG A 211 4.04 27.05 -5.34
CA ARG A 211 3.21 28.15 -4.82
C ARG A 211 4.00 29.40 -4.43
N LYS A 212 5.32 29.41 -4.64
CA LYS A 212 6.24 30.49 -4.28
C LYS A 212 6.35 30.77 -2.78
N GLU A 213 6.01 29.79 -1.95
CA GLU A 213 6.09 29.85 -0.50
C GLU A 213 7.44 29.32 0.00
N TYR A 214 8.52 29.94 -0.48
CA TYR A 214 9.87 29.40 -0.39
C TYR A 214 10.36 29.19 1.04
N ALA A 215 10.07 30.11 1.97
CA ALA A 215 10.45 29.94 3.38
C ALA A 215 9.78 28.72 4.02
N ARG A 216 8.50 28.45 3.68
CA ARG A 216 7.81 27.24 4.14
C ARG A 216 8.35 26.00 3.47
N ALA A 217 8.64 26.06 2.18
CA ALA A 217 9.26 24.96 1.43
C ALA A 217 10.63 24.56 2.03
N GLN A 218 11.43 25.56 2.39
CA GLN A 218 12.76 25.41 2.99
C GLN A 218 12.70 24.57 4.28
N PHE A 219 11.70 24.82 5.14
CA PHE A 219 11.52 24.06 6.37
C PHE A 219 11.42 22.54 6.12
N TYR A 220 10.56 22.12 5.19
CA TYR A 220 10.36 20.70 4.91
C TYR A 220 11.53 20.07 4.16
N ILE A 221 12.09 20.78 3.17
CA ILE A 221 13.20 20.23 2.38
C ILE A 221 14.49 20.11 3.18
N ARG A 222 14.78 21.03 4.11
CA ARG A 222 15.94 20.94 5.01
C ARG A 222 15.86 19.73 5.92
N ARG A 223 14.68 19.45 6.50
CA ARG A 223 14.47 18.26 7.33
C ARG A 223 14.77 16.97 6.56
N LEU A 224 14.32 16.88 5.30
CA LEU A 224 14.63 15.75 4.43
C LEU A 224 16.12 15.67 4.08
N ASN A 225 16.72 16.77 3.67
CA ASN A 225 18.13 16.81 3.23
C ASN A 225 19.12 16.56 4.36
N ASN A 226 18.73 16.83 5.61
CA ASN A 226 19.52 16.52 6.81
C ASN A 226 19.28 15.10 7.36
N SER A 227 18.65 14.22 6.57
CA SER A 227 18.43 12.80 6.91
C SER A 227 19.17 11.87 5.93
N ASP A 228 19.19 10.59 6.25
CA ASP A 228 19.77 9.55 5.38
C ASP A 228 19.02 9.41 4.03
N TRP A 229 17.81 9.97 3.93
CA TRP A 229 16.95 9.89 2.74
C TRP A 229 17.19 10.99 1.70
N ALA A 230 18.17 11.88 1.91
CA ALA A 230 18.50 12.91 0.94
C ALA A 230 18.88 12.30 -0.42
N SER A 231 18.32 12.85 -1.51
CA SER A 231 18.59 12.44 -2.89
C SER A 231 19.11 13.62 -3.72
N ALA A 232 19.59 13.33 -4.94
CA ALA A 232 19.99 14.38 -5.87
C ALA A 232 18.84 15.36 -6.16
N GLU A 233 17.62 14.86 -6.32
CA GLU A 233 16.40 15.64 -6.53
C GLU A 233 16.07 16.53 -5.32
N SER A 234 16.14 15.98 -4.09
CA SER A 234 15.79 16.74 -2.89
C SER A 234 16.83 17.82 -2.56
N LEU A 235 18.12 17.53 -2.77
CA LEU A 235 19.20 18.52 -2.66
C LEU A 235 19.04 19.62 -3.71
N TRP A 236 18.73 19.26 -4.95
CA TRP A 236 18.51 20.22 -6.03
C TRP A 236 17.33 21.15 -5.76
N LEU A 237 16.20 20.60 -5.29
CA LEU A 237 15.06 21.41 -4.87
C LEU A 237 15.44 22.36 -3.73
N GLY A 238 16.22 21.89 -2.75
CA GLY A 238 16.77 22.72 -1.67
C GLY A 238 17.63 23.86 -2.18
N ILE A 239 18.58 23.59 -3.09
CA ILE A 239 19.44 24.61 -3.71
C ILE A 239 18.59 25.68 -4.42
N LYS A 240 17.58 25.28 -5.21
CA LYS A 240 16.71 26.23 -5.89
C LYS A 240 15.93 27.11 -4.90
N ILE A 241 15.44 26.52 -3.81
CA ILE A 241 14.73 27.25 -2.75
C ILE A 241 15.67 28.25 -2.06
N ASP A 242 16.86 27.80 -1.65
CA ASP A 242 17.82 28.63 -0.92
C ASP A 242 18.38 29.77 -1.80
N LYS A 243 18.56 29.53 -3.10
CA LYS A 243 18.90 30.57 -4.08
C LYS A 243 17.85 31.67 -4.16
N LEU A 244 16.56 31.29 -4.18
CA LEU A 244 15.44 32.25 -4.21
C LEU A 244 15.29 33.03 -2.89
N LEU A 245 15.79 32.47 -1.79
CA LEU A 245 15.84 33.11 -0.47
C LEU A 245 17.14 33.90 -0.25
N ALA A 246 18.06 33.93 -1.22
CA ALA A 246 19.39 34.54 -1.11
C ALA A 246 20.22 34.01 0.08
N ASP A 247 20.12 32.70 0.36
CA ASP A 247 20.91 31.99 1.37
C ASP A 247 22.10 31.27 0.70
N ASP A 248 23.11 32.05 0.32
CA ASP A 248 24.27 31.56 -0.45
C ASP A 248 25.10 30.52 0.31
N ASP A 249 25.17 30.62 1.64
CA ASP A 249 25.84 29.64 2.50
C ASP A 249 25.14 28.28 2.44
N ALA A 250 23.80 28.26 2.53
CA ALA A 250 23.04 27.02 2.40
C ALA A 250 23.13 26.43 0.99
N VAL A 251 23.12 27.28 -0.05
CA VAL A 251 23.37 26.85 -1.44
C VAL A 251 24.72 26.14 -1.57
N ALA A 252 25.80 26.73 -1.05
CA ALA A 252 27.13 26.15 -1.11
C ALA A 252 27.22 24.80 -0.39
N GLN A 253 26.60 24.68 0.79
CA GLN A 253 26.57 23.43 1.56
C GLN A 253 25.81 22.32 0.82
N LEU A 254 24.62 22.60 0.29
CA LEU A 254 23.83 21.61 -0.44
C LEU A 254 24.50 21.23 -1.77
N ALA A 255 25.12 22.19 -2.46
CA ALA A 255 25.88 21.94 -3.67
C ALA A 255 27.06 21.00 -3.41
N GLN A 256 27.83 21.23 -2.35
CA GLN A 256 28.92 20.34 -1.96
C GLN A 256 28.41 18.92 -1.70
N GLN A 257 27.27 18.77 -1.02
CA GLN A 257 26.67 17.45 -0.80
C GLN A 257 26.23 16.79 -2.11
N LEU A 258 25.59 17.56 -3.00
CA LEU A 258 25.13 17.10 -4.30
C LEU A 258 26.29 16.60 -5.16
N GLU A 259 27.36 17.39 -5.29
CA GLU A 259 28.54 17.02 -6.07
C GLU A 259 29.30 15.85 -5.44
N LYS A 260 29.43 15.81 -4.11
CA LYS A 260 30.16 14.73 -3.43
C LYS A 260 29.44 13.39 -3.50
N ARG A 261 28.12 13.37 -3.29
CA ARG A 261 27.32 12.13 -3.16
C ARG A 261 26.69 11.69 -4.48
N PHE A 262 26.43 12.64 -5.39
CA PHE A 262 25.65 12.41 -6.60
C PHE A 262 26.28 13.10 -7.83
N SER A 263 27.61 13.09 -7.96
CA SER A 263 28.38 13.77 -9.02
C SER A 263 27.95 13.48 -10.46
N GLN A 264 27.39 12.28 -10.71
CA GLN A 264 26.92 11.80 -12.01
C GLN A 264 25.42 12.03 -12.25
N SER A 265 24.71 12.64 -11.30
CA SER A 265 23.28 12.94 -11.44
C SER A 265 23.04 14.09 -12.42
N ALA A 266 21.86 14.09 -13.05
CA ALA A 266 21.43 15.20 -13.90
C ALA A 266 21.36 16.53 -13.13
N GLN A 267 21.05 16.48 -11.84
CA GLN A 267 20.97 17.64 -10.96
C GLN A 267 22.35 18.23 -10.66
N ALA A 268 23.36 17.39 -10.42
CA ALA A 268 24.74 17.86 -10.28
C ALA A 268 25.24 18.51 -11.58
N ASP A 269 24.89 17.93 -12.73
CA ASP A 269 25.20 18.55 -14.02
C ASP A 269 24.48 19.90 -14.21
N ALA A 270 23.19 19.97 -13.90
CA ALA A 270 22.41 21.21 -13.96
C ALA A 270 23.01 22.30 -13.06
N TYR A 271 23.44 21.95 -11.84
CA TYR A 271 24.14 22.89 -10.95
C TYR A 271 25.43 23.42 -11.57
N ARG A 272 26.31 22.55 -12.09
CA ARG A 272 27.57 22.96 -12.73
C ARG A 272 27.35 23.86 -13.94
N ARG A 273 26.29 23.61 -14.70
CA ARG A 273 25.89 24.43 -15.85
C ARG A 273 25.16 25.73 -15.47
N GLY A 274 24.82 25.92 -14.19
CA GLY A 274 24.03 27.06 -13.73
C GLY A 274 22.57 27.05 -14.22
N ALA A 275 22.05 25.87 -14.58
CA ALA A 275 20.74 25.67 -15.18
C ALA A 275 19.63 25.61 -14.11
N PHE A 276 19.35 26.73 -13.44
CA PHE A 276 18.36 26.79 -12.35
C PHE A 276 16.90 26.90 -12.82
N ASP A 277 16.69 27.26 -14.09
CA ASP A 277 15.38 27.54 -14.69
C ASP A 277 14.94 26.49 -15.74
N GLU A 278 15.72 25.42 -15.94
CA GLU A 278 15.34 24.23 -16.74
C GLU A 278 14.33 23.34 -15.98
#